data_AF-A0A0E4BMD4-F1
#
_entry.id   AF-A0A0E4BMD4-F1
#
_cell.length_a   1.000
_cell.length_b   1.000
_cell.length_c   1.000
_cell.angle_alpha   90.00
_cell.angle_beta   90.00
_cell.angle_gamma   90.00
#
_symmetry.space_group_name_H-M   'P 1'
#
loop_
_entity.id
_entity.type
_entity.pdbx_description
1 polymer ?
#
loop_
_entity_poly.entity_id
_entity_poly.type
_entity_poly.pdbx_seq_one_letter_code
_entity_poly.pdbx_strand_id
1 'polypeptide(L)'
;MALLKKKDTAEYRIPSLAEASPEFAALVQKRADLHALQSKLNGELRDVQKQIDAAGDKGPRVSPRIAELLGDEADSAPMLGKQATDIRAKLADVEIAIEIVGRRLSDAKTPASQAVCQIAKPEYARRVAAVAKALDVLASARADYDDLRNQFEAEDVAWTSLTPLSLGFLGDPRDGQIPRFVREAREAGYV
;
A
#
# COMPACT_ATOMS: atom_id res chain seq x y z
N MET A 1 -26.33 39.41 -3.87
CA MET A 1 -26.28 38.18 -4.68
C MET A 1 -25.45 37.15 -3.95
N ALA A 2 -26.00 35.96 -3.76
CA ALA A 2 -25.50 34.97 -2.81
C ALA A 2 -24.11 34.43 -3.18
N LEU A 3 -23.21 34.46 -2.20
CA LEU A 3 -21.95 33.74 -2.19
C LEU A 3 -22.23 32.24 -2.36
N LEU A 4 -21.78 31.67 -3.48
CA LEU A 4 -21.78 30.23 -3.68
C LEU A 4 -20.97 29.58 -2.55
N LYS A 5 -21.71 28.97 -1.64
CA LYS A 5 -21.22 28.11 -0.57
C LYS A 5 -20.44 26.97 -1.23
N LYS A 6 -19.10 27.06 -1.24
CA LYS A 6 -18.21 25.93 -1.50
C LYS A 6 -18.66 24.83 -0.53
N LYS A 7 -19.35 23.82 -1.08
CA LYS A 7 -19.58 22.58 -0.37
C LYS A 7 -18.20 21.94 -0.35
N ASP A 8 -17.53 21.97 0.80
CA ASP A 8 -16.34 21.14 1.04
C ASP A 8 -16.81 19.68 0.94
N THR A 9 -16.86 19.17 -0.29
CA THR A 9 -16.86 17.74 -0.55
C THR A 9 -15.48 17.27 -0.14
N ALA A 10 -15.36 16.86 1.13
CA ALA A 10 -14.25 16.02 1.56
C ALA A 10 -14.10 14.91 0.51
N GLU A 11 -12.98 14.93 -0.19
CA GLU A 11 -12.69 13.99 -1.26
C GLU A 11 -12.71 12.57 -0.68
N TYR A 12 -13.54 11.70 -1.24
CA TYR A 12 -13.64 10.32 -0.75
C TYR A 12 -12.27 9.66 -0.85
N ARG A 13 -11.75 9.19 0.28
CA ARG A 13 -10.45 8.52 0.40
C ARG A 13 -10.67 7.03 0.61
N ILE A 14 -9.94 6.21 -0.15
CA ILE A 14 -9.89 4.77 0.04
C ILE A 14 -9.16 4.49 1.37
N PRO A 15 -9.73 3.68 2.28
CA PRO A 15 -9.05 3.31 3.51
C PRO A 15 -7.79 2.48 3.22
N SER A 16 -6.78 2.64 4.05
CA SER A 16 -5.58 1.80 4.00
C SER A 16 -5.87 0.36 4.45
N LEU A 17 -4.98 -0.56 4.10
CA LEU A 17 -5.11 -1.97 4.49
C LEU A 17 -5.15 -2.18 6.01
N ALA A 18 -4.42 -1.35 6.77
CA ALA A 18 -4.41 -1.40 8.23
C ALA A 18 -5.72 -0.86 8.84
N GLU A 19 -6.37 0.10 8.19
CA GLU A 19 -7.68 0.60 8.64
C GLU A 19 -8.81 -0.40 8.34
N ALA A 20 -8.69 -1.16 7.24
CA ALA A 20 -9.70 -2.13 6.83
C ALA A 20 -9.55 -3.52 7.48
N SER A 21 -8.36 -3.87 7.97
CA SER A 21 -8.10 -5.17 8.61
C SER A 21 -7.30 -4.99 9.90
N PRO A 22 -7.93 -5.23 11.08
CA PRO A 22 -7.23 -5.22 12.36
C PRO A 22 -6.09 -6.23 12.44
N GLU A 23 -6.22 -7.38 11.78
CA GLU A 23 -5.20 -8.41 11.71
C GLU A 23 -3.96 -7.93 10.94
N PHE A 24 -4.18 -7.27 9.79
CA PHE A 24 -3.09 -6.67 9.02
C PHE A 24 -2.41 -5.55 9.81
N ALA A 25 -3.17 -4.70 10.50
CA ALA A 25 -2.63 -3.66 11.36
C ALA A 25 -1.76 -4.23 12.49
N ALA A 26 -2.22 -5.30 13.15
CA ALA A 26 -1.47 -5.96 14.21
C ALA A 26 -0.14 -6.55 13.70
N LEU A 27 -0.12 -7.13 12.50
CA LEU A 27 1.10 -7.64 11.88
C LEU A 27 2.07 -6.52 11.49
N VAL A 28 1.55 -5.39 10.99
CA VAL A 28 2.37 -4.20 10.68
C VAL A 28 3.01 -3.66 11.96
N GLN A 29 2.24 -3.53 13.03
CA GLN A 29 2.75 -3.08 14.32
C GLN A 29 3.81 -4.05 14.86
N LYS A 30 3.54 -5.35 14.82
CA LYS A 30 4.49 -6.38 15.29
C LYS A 30 5.81 -6.35 14.51
N ARG A 31 5.78 -6.07 13.21
CA ARG A 31 6.99 -5.88 12.41
C ARG A 31 7.77 -4.65 12.85
N ALA A 32 7.08 -3.54 13.12
CA ALA A 32 7.71 -2.32 13.63
C ALA A 32 8.38 -2.57 14.99
N ASP A 33 7.71 -3.29 15.89
CA ASP A 33 8.24 -3.64 17.21
C ASP A 33 9.49 -4.54 17.11
N LEU A 34 9.49 -5.51 16.19
CA LEU A 34 10.66 -6.37 15.93
C LEU A 34 11.84 -5.60 15.36
N HIS A 35 11.63 -4.64 14.46
CA HIS A 35 12.71 -3.77 13.98
C HIS A 35 13.25 -2.85 15.07
N ALA A 36 12.38 -2.32 15.94
CA ALA A 36 12.81 -1.55 17.10
C ALA A 36 13.66 -2.40 18.06
N LEU A 37 13.26 -3.64 18.30
CA LEU A 37 14.02 -4.60 19.10
C LEU A 37 15.37 -4.93 18.45
N GLN A 38 15.40 -5.17 17.14
CA GLN A 38 16.64 -5.42 16.39
C GLN A 38 17.60 -4.22 16.50
N SER A 39 17.09 -3.00 16.36
CA SER A 39 17.87 -1.77 16.51
C SER A 39 18.46 -1.64 17.92
N LYS A 40 17.66 -1.93 18.95
CA LYS A 40 18.10 -1.92 20.35
C LYS A 40 19.21 -2.95 20.62
N LEU A 41 19.01 -4.21 20.19
CA LEU A 41 20.00 -5.28 20.37
C LEU A 41 21.31 -4.99 19.61
N ASN A 42 21.24 -4.38 18.43
CA ASN A 42 22.43 -3.92 17.71
C ASN A 42 23.17 -2.80 18.45
N GLY A 43 22.46 -1.90 19.12
CA GLY A 43 23.05 -0.91 20.02
C GLY A 43 23.78 -1.56 21.19
N GLU A 44 23.09 -2.47 21.90
CA GLU A 44 23.66 -3.22 23.02
C GLU A 44 24.91 -4.03 22.60
N LEU A 45 24.87 -4.68 21.44
CA LEU A 45 26.03 -5.42 20.91
C LEU A 45 27.23 -4.52 20.66
N ARG A 46 27.02 -3.32 20.11
CA ARG A 46 28.08 -2.34 19.87
C ARG A 46 28.69 -1.85 21.18
N ASP A 47 27.86 -1.63 22.19
CA ASP A 47 28.34 -1.15 23.49
C ASP A 47 29.10 -2.24 24.25
N VAL A 48 28.62 -3.49 24.21
CA VAL A 48 29.37 -4.64 24.75
C VAL A 48 30.69 -4.83 24.00
N GLN A 49 30.70 -4.68 22.67
CA GLN A 49 31.96 -4.78 21.90
C GLN A 49 32.95 -3.68 22.28
N LYS A 50 32.50 -2.43 22.45
CA LYS A 50 33.37 -1.34 22.96
C LYS A 50 33.92 -1.65 24.34
N GLN A 51 33.13 -2.26 25.23
CA GLN A 51 33.59 -2.67 26.56
C GLN A 51 34.64 -3.78 26.48
N ILE A 52 34.48 -4.74 25.56
CA ILE A 52 35.48 -5.79 25.29
C ILE A 52 36.78 -5.16 24.77
N ASP A 53 36.68 -4.26 23.79
CA ASP A 53 37.83 -3.61 23.18
C ASP A 53 38.56 -2.69 24.19
N ALA A 54 37.81 -2.00 25.05
CA ALA A 54 38.35 -1.15 26.12
C ALA A 54 38.93 -1.95 27.30
N ALA A 55 38.42 -3.17 27.56
CA ALA A 55 38.99 -4.05 28.57
C ALA A 55 40.42 -4.47 28.20
N GLY A 56 40.73 -4.57 26.90
CA GLY A 56 42.07 -4.85 26.37
C GLY A 56 42.62 -6.22 26.81
N ASP A 57 43.79 -6.57 26.30
CA ASP A 57 44.51 -7.79 26.70
C ASP A 57 45.31 -7.50 27.99
N LYS A 58 44.61 -7.42 29.13
CA LYS A 58 45.24 -7.25 30.45
C LYS A 58 45.90 -8.55 30.91
N GLY A 59 46.96 -8.97 30.22
CA GLY A 59 47.81 -10.10 30.64
C GLY A 59 47.10 -11.46 30.71
N PRO A 60 47.69 -12.46 31.39
CA PRO A 60 47.14 -13.81 31.46
C PRO A 60 45.75 -13.80 32.09
N ARG A 61 44.76 -14.40 31.42
CA ARG A 61 43.38 -14.48 31.92
C ARG A 61 43.34 -15.34 33.18
N VAL A 62 43.41 -14.70 34.33
CA VAL A 62 43.36 -15.37 35.63
C VAL A 62 41.90 -15.55 36.04
N SER A 63 41.55 -16.72 36.58
CA SER A 63 40.18 -16.96 37.06
C SER A 63 39.83 -16.00 38.20
N PRO A 64 38.56 -15.58 38.36
CA PRO A 64 38.15 -14.62 39.39
C PRO A 64 38.60 -15.01 40.80
N ARG A 65 38.60 -16.31 41.09
CA ARG A 65 39.03 -16.87 42.39
C ARG A 65 40.53 -16.74 42.65
N ILE A 66 41.33 -16.71 41.59
CA ILE A 66 42.79 -16.56 41.66
C ILE A 66 43.17 -15.08 41.63
N ALA A 67 42.45 -14.24 40.87
CA ALA A 67 42.59 -12.78 40.92
C ALA A 67 42.31 -12.23 42.33
N GLU A 68 41.27 -12.74 42.99
CA GLU A 68 40.92 -12.42 44.39
C GLU A 68 42.00 -12.88 45.39
N LEU A 69 42.72 -13.97 45.09
CA LEU A 69 43.89 -14.44 45.86
C LEU A 69 45.17 -13.62 45.61
N LEU A 70 45.29 -12.99 44.44
CA LEU A 70 46.45 -12.19 44.02
C LEU A 70 46.27 -10.68 44.29
N GLY A 71 45.06 -10.24 44.62
CA GLY A 71 44.72 -8.82 44.79
C GLY A 71 44.53 -8.05 43.47
N ASP A 72 44.42 -8.77 42.35
CA ASP A 72 44.21 -8.22 41.02
C ASP A 72 42.70 -8.08 40.71
N GLU A 73 42.33 -7.11 39.87
CA GLU A 73 40.95 -6.99 39.37
C GLU A 73 40.58 -8.22 38.54
N ALA A 74 39.40 -8.80 38.83
CA ALA A 74 38.91 -9.96 38.09
C ALA A 74 38.65 -9.64 36.60
N ASP A 75 39.07 -10.53 35.71
CA ASP A 75 38.87 -10.38 34.27
C ASP A 75 37.37 -10.49 33.90
N SER A 76 36.79 -9.38 33.44
CA SER A 76 35.39 -9.29 33.00
C SER A 76 35.17 -9.75 31.56
N ALA A 77 36.24 -10.00 30.78
CA ALA A 77 36.16 -10.37 29.36
C ALA A 77 35.31 -11.64 29.08
N PRO A 78 35.35 -12.71 29.90
CA PRO A 78 34.53 -13.89 29.68
C PRO A 78 33.02 -13.64 29.83
N MET A 79 32.62 -12.78 30.77
CA MET A 79 31.22 -12.40 30.98
C MET A 79 30.70 -11.54 29.82
N LEU A 80 31.50 -10.57 29.37
CA LEU A 80 31.18 -9.73 28.21
C LEU A 80 31.09 -10.55 26.92
N GLY A 81 31.99 -11.52 26.73
CA GLY A 81 31.94 -12.43 25.57
C GLY A 81 30.70 -13.33 25.56
N LYS A 82 30.27 -13.82 26.73
CA LYS A 82 29.00 -14.55 26.86
C LYS A 82 27.80 -13.66 26.53
N GLN A 83 27.77 -12.43 27.07
CA GLN A 83 26.71 -11.46 26.78
C GLN A 83 26.62 -11.11 25.29
N ALA A 84 27.76 -10.90 24.62
CA ALA A 84 27.81 -10.67 23.17
C ALA A 84 27.25 -11.86 22.38
N THR A 85 27.54 -13.09 22.82
CA THR A 85 27.04 -14.32 22.19
C THR A 85 25.52 -14.45 22.37
N ASP A 86 25.00 -14.17 23.57
CA ASP A 86 23.56 -14.19 23.86
C ASP A 86 22.81 -13.12 23.05
N ILE A 87 23.38 -11.93 22.88
CA ILE A 87 22.79 -10.86 22.04
C ILE A 87 22.77 -11.27 20.57
N ARG A 88 23.84 -11.88 20.05
CA ARG A 88 23.88 -12.41 18.68
C ARG A 88 22.84 -13.50 18.43
N ALA A 89 22.65 -14.41 19.38
CA ALA A 89 21.60 -15.43 19.30
C ALA A 89 20.20 -14.79 19.22
N LYS A 90 19.92 -13.81 20.09
CA LYS A 90 18.65 -13.06 20.06
C LYS A 90 18.45 -12.29 18.75
N LEU A 91 19.51 -11.73 18.17
CA LEU A 91 19.43 -11.06 16.86
C LEU A 91 19.04 -12.03 15.75
N ALA A 92 19.64 -13.23 15.73
CA ALA A 92 19.26 -14.27 14.77
C ALA A 92 17.79 -14.70 14.92
N ASP A 93 17.32 -14.86 16.16
CA ASP A 93 15.91 -15.17 16.43
C ASP A 93 14.96 -14.06 15.96
N VAL A 94 15.35 -12.78 16.16
CA VAL A 94 14.57 -11.62 15.72
C VAL A 94 14.53 -11.54 14.19
N GLU A 95 15.62 -11.83 13.50
CA GLU A 95 15.66 -11.88 12.03
C GLU A 95 14.71 -12.94 11.47
N ILE A 96 14.75 -14.15 12.03
CA ILE A 96 13.81 -15.23 11.68
C ILE A 96 12.36 -14.79 11.96
N ALA A 97 12.11 -14.13 13.10
CA ALA A 97 10.78 -13.63 13.43
C ALA A 97 10.29 -12.57 12.43
N ILE A 98 11.17 -11.65 11.98
CA ILE A 98 10.86 -10.64 10.96
C ILE A 98 10.48 -11.32 9.64
N GLU A 99 11.23 -12.33 9.21
CA GLU A 99 10.90 -13.09 7.98
C GLU A 99 9.53 -13.77 8.07
N ILE A 100 9.24 -14.43 9.20
CA ILE A 100 7.95 -15.09 9.43
C ILE A 100 6.81 -14.06 9.40
N VAL A 101 6.97 -12.91 10.06
CA VAL A 101 5.98 -11.83 10.02
C VAL A 101 5.83 -11.27 8.60
N GLY A 102 6.92 -11.16 7.84
CA GLY A 102 6.91 -10.76 6.44
C GLY A 102 6.06 -11.68 5.56
N ARG A 103 6.21 -13.00 5.71
CA ARG A 103 5.36 -13.99 5.01
C ARG A 103 3.90 -13.85 5.40
N ARG A 104 3.62 -13.77 6.70
CA ARG A 104 2.24 -13.57 7.20
C ARG A 104 1.60 -12.28 6.70
N LEU A 105 2.36 -11.19 6.57
CA LEU A 105 1.89 -9.95 5.96
C LEU A 105 1.55 -10.11 4.49
N SER A 106 2.35 -10.88 3.74
CA SER A 106 2.05 -11.20 2.34
C SER A 106 0.73 -11.97 2.23
N ASP A 107 0.54 -12.98 3.07
CA ASP A 107 -0.68 -13.81 3.08
C ASP A 107 -1.91 -12.99 3.50
N ALA A 108 -1.76 -12.11 4.51
CA ALA A 108 -2.83 -11.24 5.00
C ALA A 108 -3.16 -10.07 4.05
N LYS A 109 -2.33 -9.79 3.05
CA LYS A 109 -2.56 -8.67 2.11
C LYS A 109 -3.80 -8.88 1.25
N THR A 110 -4.02 -10.09 0.76
CA THR A 110 -5.17 -10.43 -0.08
C THR A 110 -6.50 -10.22 0.65
N PRO A 111 -6.75 -10.82 1.84
CA PRO A 111 -8.00 -10.59 2.57
C PRO A 111 -8.15 -9.13 3.02
N ALA A 112 -7.07 -8.45 3.41
CA ALA A 112 -7.13 -7.03 3.75
C ALA A 112 -7.53 -6.16 2.54
N SER A 113 -7.02 -6.48 1.34
CA SER A 113 -7.38 -5.78 0.10
C SER A 113 -8.84 -6.03 -0.28
N GLN A 114 -9.33 -7.25 -0.09
CA GLN A 114 -10.75 -7.55 -0.29
C GLN A 114 -11.64 -6.75 0.67
N ALA A 115 -11.25 -6.62 1.95
CA ALA A 115 -11.98 -5.78 2.90
C ALA A 115 -12.04 -4.31 2.47
N VAL A 116 -10.92 -3.73 2.00
CA VAL A 116 -10.90 -2.39 1.41
C VAL A 116 -11.86 -2.28 0.22
N CYS A 117 -11.82 -3.25 -0.70
CA CYS A 117 -12.70 -3.27 -1.87
C CYS A 117 -14.18 -3.32 -1.47
N GLN A 118 -14.55 -4.08 -0.44
CA GLN A 118 -15.93 -4.13 0.05
C GLN A 118 -16.38 -2.78 0.64
N ILE A 119 -15.51 -2.12 1.39
CA ILE A 119 -15.78 -0.78 1.94
C ILE A 119 -15.90 0.26 0.80
N ALA A 120 -15.08 0.14 -0.23
CA ALA A 120 -15.06 1.05 -1.37
C ALA A 120 -16.16 0.79 -2.41
N LYS A 121 -16.76 -0.42 -2.40
CA LYS A 121 -17.73 -0.86 -3.41
C LYS A 121 -18.91 0.11 -3.59
N PRO A 122 -19.55 0.67 -2.55
CA PRO A 122 -20.69 1.57 -2.74
C PRO A 122 -20.31 2.89 -3.45
N GLU A 123 -19.15 3.46 -3.10
CA GLU A 123 -18.68 4.69 -3.75
C GLU A 123 -18.22 4.41 -5.18
N TYR A 124 -17.55 3.29 -5.42
CA TYR A 124 -17.19 2.85 -6.77
C TYR A 124 -18.44 2.67 -7.62
N ALA A 125 -19.46 1.97 -7.11
CA ALA A 125 -20.75 1.79 -7.77
C ALA A 125 -21.41 3.12 -8.11
N ARG A 126 -21.45 4.07 -7.16
CA ARG A 126 -21.98 5.43 -7.39
C ARG A 126 -21.28 6.13 -8.55
N ARG A 127 -19.96 6.02 -8.64
CA ARG A 127 -19.15 6.63 -9.71
C ARG A 127 -19.37 5.92 -11.05
N VAL A 128 -19.41 4.60 -11.07
CA VAL A 128 -19.71 3.82 -12.28
C VAL A 128 -21.11 4.16 -12.81
N ALA A 129 -22.11 4.25 -11.93
CA ALA A 129 -23.46 4.64 -12.33
C ALA A 129 -23.52 6.05 -12.91
N ALA A 130 -22.75 6.99 -12.35
CA ALA A 130 -22.64 8.34 -12.91
C ALA A 130 -22.01 8.34 -14.32
N VAL A 131 -20.98 7.52 -14.54
CA VAL A 131 -20.37 7.35 -15.87
C VAL A 131 -21.35 6.71 -16.85
N ALA A 132 -22.04 5.63 -16.47
CA ALA A 132 -23.02 4.96 -17.31
C ALA A 132 -24.12 5.94 -17.75
N LYS A 133 -24.67 6.72 -16.81
CA LYS A 133 -25.66 7.74 -17.11
C LYS A 133 -25.14 8.82 -18.08
N ALA A 134 -23.89 9.26 -17.91
CA ALA A 134 -23.29 10.24 -18.82
C ALA A 134 -23.09 9.67 -20.23
N LEU A 135 -22.72 8.39 -20.33
CA LEU A 135 -22.57 7.71 -21.61
C LEU A 135 -23.91 7.52 -22.32
N ASP A 136 -25.01 7.25 -21.60
CA ASP A 136 -26.35 7.20 -22.20
C ASP A 136 -26.73 8.55 -22.84
N VAL A 137 -26.50 9.65 -22.12
CA VAL A 137 -26.75 11.00 -22.64
C VAL A 137 -25.88 11.29 -23.86
N LEU A 138 -24.60 10.89 -23.81
CA LEU A 138 -23.68 11.04 -24.94
C LEU A 138 -24.12 10.21 -26.16
N ALA A 139 -24.63 9.01 -25.96
CA ALA A 139 -25.13 8.17 -27.04
C ALA A 139 -26.32 8.83 -27.76
N SER A 140 -27.25 9.45 -27.03
CA SER A 140 -28.33 10.23 -27.63
C SER A 140 -27.81 11.44 -28.40
N ALA A 141 -26.94 12.25 -27.80
CA ALA A 141 -26.37 13.42 -28.46
C ALA A 141 -25.56 13.06 -29.72
N ARG A 142 -24.88 11.90 -29.70
CA ARG A 142 -24.18 11.36 -30.86
C ARG A 142 -25.15 10.96 -31.97
N ALA A 143 -26.25 10.30 -31.63
CA ALA A 143 -27.26 9.90 -32.62
C ALA A 143 -27.84 11.12 -33.33
N ASP A 144 -28.17 12.19 -32.59
CA ASP A 144 -28.67 13.45 -33.15
C ASP A 144 -27.64 14.11 -34.08
N TYR A 145 -26.35 14.09 -33.69
CA TYR A 145 -25.26 14.60 -34.53
C TYR A 145 -25.06 13.79 -35.81
N ASP A 146 -25.06 12.47 -35.69
CA ASP A 146 -24.92 11.56 -36.84
C ASP A 146 -26.13 11.67 -37.78
N ASP A 147 -27.34 11.87 -37.26
CA ASP A 147 -28.55 12.13 -38.07
C ASP A 147 -28.43 13.42 -38.89
N LEU A 148 -28.05 14.53 -38.26
CA LEU A 148 -27.81 15.80 -38.96
C LEU A 148 -26.74 15.66 -40.05
N ARG A 149 -25.65 14.95 -39.76
CA ARG A 149 -24.61 14.66 -40.74
C ARG A 149 -25.15 13.86 -41.92
N ASN A 150 -25.95 12.83 -41.66
CA ASN A 150 -26.56 12.02 -42.72
C ASN A 150 -27.53 12.83 -43.57
N GLN A 151 -28.19 13.86 -43.03
CA GLN A 151 -29.05 14.76 -43.81
C GLN A 151 -28.25 15.56 -44.85
N PHE A 152 -27.06 16.08 -44.49
CA PHE A 152 -26.20 16.76 -45.47
C PHE A 152 -25.79 15.83 -46.62
N GLU A 153 -25.42 14.58 -46.29
CA GLU A 153 -25.06 13.57 -47.29
C GLU A 153 -26.26 13.15 -48.16
N ALA A 154 -27.46 13.03 -47.56
CA ALA A 154 -28.69 12.65 -48.27
C ALA A 154 -29.14 13.72 -49.28
N GLU A 155 -28.93 15.00 -48.95
CA GLU A 155 -29.25 16.14 -49.82
C GLU A 155 -28.09 16.52 -50.76
N ASP A 156 -27.01 15.71 -50.80
CA ASP A 156 -25.78 15.94 -51.58
C ASP A 156 -25.15 17.33 -51.33
N VAL A 157 -25.25 17.81 -50.09
CA VAL A 157 -24.74 19.12 -49.68
C VAL A 157 -23.32 18.98 -49.14
N ALA A 158 -22.37 19.60 -49.84
CA ALA A 158 -21.00 19.74 -49.35
C ALA A 158 -20.95 20.63 -48.10
N TRP A 159 -20.67 20.02 -46.95
CA TRP A 159 -20.68 20.66 -45.62
C TRP A 159 -19.27 20.86 -45.04
N THR A 160 -18.25 20.81 -45.90
CA THR A 160 -16.82 20.97 -45.52
C THR A 160 -16.52 22.32 -44.86
N SER A 161 -17.29 23.36 -45.18
CA SER A 161 -17.19 24.69 -44.55
C SER A 161 -17.52 24.68 -43.05
N LEU A 162 -18.29 23.70 -42.57
CA LEU A 162 -18.58 23.53 -41.14
C LEU A 162 -17.43 22.91 -40.36
N THR A 163 -16.35 22.49 -41.05
CA THR A 163 -15.22 21.76 -40.45
C THR A 163 -15.70 20.52 -39.69
N PRO A 164 -16.15 19.47 -40.41
CA PRO A 164 -16.67 18.24 -39.80
C PRO A 164 -15.77 17.66 -38.71
N LEU A 165 -16.34 17.42 -37.52
CA LEU A 165 -15.64 16.76 -36.42
C LEU A 165 -16.00 15.28 -36.38
N SER A 166 -14.97 14.42 -36.43
CA SER A 166 -15.17 12.98 -36.28
C SER A 166 -15.20 12.59 -34.80
N LEU A 167 -16.24 11.85 -34.40
CA LEU A 167 -16.36 11.26 -33.07
C LEU A 167 -15.75 9.85 -32.98
N GLY A 168 -14.79 9.53 -33.85
CA GLY A 168 -14.19 8.18 -33.95
C GLY A 168 -13.53 7.67 -32.66
N PHE A 169 -13.16 8.56 -31.72
CA PHE A 169 -12.66 8.18 -30.40
C PHE A 169 -13.69 7.44 -29.54
N LEU A 170 -14.98 7.55 -29.88
CA LEU A 170 -16.09 6.81 -29.25
C LEU A 170 -16.37 5.46 -29.93
N GLY A 171 -15.51 5.01 -30.85
CA GLY A 171 -15.72 3.82 -31.67
C GLY A 171 -16.79 4.02 -32.75
N ASP A 172 -17.11 2.99 -33.54
CA ASP A 172 -18.22 3.05 -34.50
C ASP A 172 -19.57 3.04 -33.76
N PRO A 173 -20.58 3.82 -34.18
CA PRO A 173 -21.91 3.75 -33.57
C PRO A 173 -22.52 2.34 -33.60
N ARG A 174 -22.18 1.53 -34.62
CA ARG A 174 -22.67 0.17 -34.83
C ARG A 174 -21.96 -0.87 -33.97
N ASP A 175 -20.78 -0.55 -33.44
CA ASP A 175 -20.02 -1.45 -32.56
C ASP A 175 -20.63 -1.56 -31.15
N GLY A 176 -21.54 -0.66 -30.78
CA GLY A 176 -22.29 -0.74 -29.53
C GLY A 176 -21.43 -0.63 -28.27
N GLN A 177 -20.29 0.07 -28.32
CA GLN A 177 -19.35 0.18 -27.19
C GLN A 177 -20.00 0.80 -25.94
N ILE A 178 -20.80 1.86 -26.10
CA ILE A 178 -21.52 2.50 -25.00
C ILE A 178 -22.56 1.53 -24.39
N PRO A 179 -23.50 0.95 -25.16
CA PRO A 179 -24.42 -0.07 -24.65
C PRO A 179 -23.72 -1.25 -23.97
N ARG A 180 -22.57 -1.68 -24.48
CA ARG A 180 -21.77 -2.76 -23.90
C ARG A 180 -21.26 -2.39 -22.51
N PHE A 181 -20.68 -1.21 -22.34
CA PHE A 181 -20.23 -0.74 -21.03
C PHE A 181 -21.39 -0.64 -20.04
N VAL A 182 -22.52 -0.05 -20.46
CA VAL A 182 -23.71 0.08 -19.61
C VAL A 182 -24.26 -1.29 -19.20
N ARG A 183 -24.26 -2.26 -20.13
CA ARG A 183 -24.62 -3.65 -19.84
C ARG A 183 -23.65 -4.28 -18.83
N GLU A 184 -22.34 -4.17 -19.03
CA GLU A 184 -21.33 -4.70 -18.10
C GLU A 184 -21.46 -4.07 -16.70
N ALA A 185 -21.77 -2.78 -16.61
CA ALA A 185 -22.03 -2.09 -15.35
C ALA A 185 -23.28 -2.63 -14.64
N ARG A 186 -24.35 -2.93 -15.39
CA ARG A 186 -25.58 -3.55 -14.86
C ARG A 186 -25.34 -5.00 -14.44
N GLU A 187 -24.64 -5.80 -15.24
CA GLU A 187 -24.31 -7.20 -14.93
C GLU A 187 -23.42 -7.30 -13.68
N ALA A 188 -22.53 -6.34 -13.46
CA ALA A 188 -21.72 -6.24 -12.25
C ALA A 188 -22.49 -5.70 -11.02
N GLY A 189 -23.76 -5.29 -11.20
CA GLY A 189 -24.62 -4.78 -10.12
C GLY A 189 -24.33 -3.36 -9.68
N TYR A 190 -23.73 -2.53 -10.55
CA TYR A 190 -23.44 -1.12 -10.26
C TYR A 190 -24.56 -0.16 -10.71
N VAL A 191 -25.45 -0.60 -11.60
CA VAL A 191 -26.57 0.16 -12.18
C VAL A 191 -27.84 -0.67 -12.19
#